data_AF-A0A524G2B5-F1
#
_entry.id   AF-A0A524G2B5-F1
#
_cell.length_a   1.000
_cell.length_b   1.000
_cell.length_c   1.000
_cell.angle_alpha   90.00
_cell.angle_beta   90.00
_cell.angle_gamma   90.00
#
_symmetry.space_group_name_H-M   'P 1'
#
loop_
_entity.id
_entity.type
_entity.pdbx_description
1 polymer ?
#
loop_
_entity_poly.entity_id
_entity_poly.type
_entity_poly.pdbx_seq_one_letter_code
_entity_poly.pdbx_strand_id
1 'polypeptide(L)'
;MSGSEKNWKDSNWYVSITSFWGEYRKHRIGLIGIFIMAIFFGMAIFAPALATHDPTPQVKVAPTYLAPAWLSVFDPNGVVTDDYLDDPFLTESPFMAVNGTSEEFSFLHQPIDDLNNQSYVNLTWSHTPGTDLDYRGQDPEFTLPDYNDFVYFDQIVEWPWNNKPSDVNMSVSYATELTGDFANESLAGNLMFRVYVWIIDSSGDWTRLYESREATYTAQVQEKRVSLNYFSIEDIFNGMVSLNGTPQIDPLDQITVRVGLAPRFTFQSVSDTFNGSVIFKFTQLKMVAYGEYFGLMGTTNWGADAYSQLIYGSRISIIIGILATALSTAVGVIVGMVAGYFGGKVDEVLMRVVDFLLVIPGLPLMMVLAAFLGASIQNIIIVIAILGWTGTSRLIRSQVLAEKNKAYVESARAIGASDTYIMFRHILPNVTPILFANITLGVVGAILSEAGLSFLGLTDPEDPSWGRMLADARSGGAFSTGAWWVVLFPGLMITLLSLAFTFVGHTLDQVLNPRLRER
;
A
#
# COMPACT_ATOMS: atom_id res chain seq x y z
N MET A 1 71.79 1.11 -15.92
CA MET A 1 70.66 1.69 -15.17
C MET A 1 69.53 0.67 -15.20
N SER A 2 69.17 0.18 -14.02
CA SER A 2 68.26 -0.93 -13.78
C SER A 2 66.85 -0.63 -14.31
N GLY A 3 66.42 -1.39 -15.32
CA GLY A 3 65.01 -1.51 -15.66
C GLY A 3 64.41 -2.55 -14.74
N SER A 4 63.60 -2.13 -13.77
CA SER A 4 62.77 -3.07 -13.01
C SER A 4 61.72 -3.65 -13.96
N GLU A 5 61.99 -4.84 -14.49
CA GLU A 5 60.92 -5.69 -15.02
C GLU A 5 59.90 -5.89 -13.91
N LYS A 6 58.72 -5.29 -14.06
CA LYS A 6 57.58 -5.54 -13.15
C LYS A 6 57.23 -7.01 -13.25
N ASN A 7 57.68 -7.76 -12.26
CA ASN A 7 57.44 -9.17 -12.11
C ASN A 7 55.93 -9.38 -11.93
N TRP A 8 55.31 -10.25 -12.74
CA TRP A 8 53.87 -10.57 -12.61
C TRP A 8 53.52 -11.13 -11.23
N LYS A 9 54.51 -11.59 -10.46
CA LYS A 9 54.39 -12.02 -9.06
C LYS A 9 54.15 -10.86 -8.06
N ASP A 10 54.43 -9.61 -8.45
CA ASP A 10 54.10 -8.42 -7.64
C ASP A 10 52.65 -7.93 -7.86
N SER A 11 51.90 -8.58 -8.75
CA SER A 11 50.46 -8.35 -8.96
C SER A 11 49.62 -9.01 -7.86
N ASN A 12 49.90 -8.64 -6.62
CA ASN A 12 49.09 -8.95 -5.45
C ASN A 12 47.84 -8.05 -5.46
N TRP A 13 47.01 -8.17 -6.50
CA TRP A 13 45.86 -7.29 -6.68
C TRP A 13 44.77 -7.48 -5.60
N TYR A 14 44.82 -8.59 -4.84
CA TYR A 14 44.08 -8.77 -3.59
C TYR A 14 44.51 -7.83 -2.45
N VAL A 15 45.61 -7.09 -2.58
CA VAL A 15 46.26 -6.34 -1.48
C VAL A 15 45.90 -4.86 -1.47
N SER A 16 45.22 -4.32 -2.49
CA SER A 16 44.73 -2.93 -2.40
C SER A 16 43.40 -2.67 -3.10
N ILE A 17 42.38 -2.41 -2.29
CA ILE A 17 41.08 -1.84 -2.68
C ILE A 17 41.27 -0.60 -3.57
N THR A 18 42.33 0.20 -3.36
CA THR A 18 42.58 1.40 -4.15
C THR A 18 42.99 1.09 -5.59
N SER A 19 43.75 -0.01 -5.80
CA SER A 19 44.12 -0.46 -7.15
C SER A 19 42.91 -1.03 -7.88
N PHE A 20 42.10 -1.83 -7.20
CA PHE A 20 40.86 -2.36 -7.75
C PHE A 20 39.91 -1.23 -8.15
N TRP A 21 39.67 -0.26 -7.26
CA TRP A 21 38.81 0.89 -7.53
C TRP A 21 39.33 1.75 -8.68
N GLY A 22 40.65 1.95 -8.74
CA GLY A 22 41.32 2.66 -9.83
C GLY A 22 41.07 2.05 -11.20
N GLU A 23 40.92 0.73 -11.28
CA GLU A 23 40.57 0.01 -12.50
C GLU A 23 39.06 0.01 -12.76
N TYR A 24 38.26 -0.30 -11.75
CA TYR A 24 36.80 -0.35 -11.85
C TYR A 24 36.20 0.95 -12.38
N ARG A 25 36.66 2.10 -11.88
CA ARG A 25 36.17 3.42 -12.31
C ARG A 25 36.45 3.75 -13.79
N LYS A 26 37.29 2.98 -14.48
CA LYS A 26 37.50 3.14 -15.93
C LYS A 26 36.30 2.65 -16.73
N HIS A 27 35.47 1.78 -16.16
CA HIS A 27 34.31 1.18 -16.81
C HIS A 27 33.04 1.99 -16.50
N ARG A 28 32.55 2.72 -17.52
CA ARG A 28 31.36 3.58 -17.40
C ARG A 28 30.10 2.80 -16.99
N ILE A 29 29.92 1.59 -17.54
CA ILE A 29 28.75 0.74 -17.27
C ILE A 29 28.69 0.35 -15.79
N GLY A 30 29.82 -0.07 -15.21
CA GLY A 30 29.90 -0.38 -13.78
C GLY A 30 29.59 0.82 -12.88
N LEU A 31 30.09 2.01 -13.22
CA LEU A 31 29.77 3.24 -12.48
C LEU A 31 28.28 3.59 -12.53
N ILE A 32 27.62 3.43 -13.68
CA ILE A 32 26.17 3.60 -13.81
C ILE A 32 25.44 2.59 -12.92
N GLY A 33 25.88 1.33 -12.90
CA GLY A 33 25.33 0.30 -12.02
C GLY A 33 25.44 0.66 -10.54
N ILE A 34 26.62 1.10 -10.09
CA ILE A 34 26.83 1.56 -8.70
C ILE A 34 25.94 2.75 -8.36
N PHE A 35 25.80 3.71 -9.27
CA PHE A 35 24.95 4.89 -9.05
C PHE A 35 23.48 4.51 -8.89
N ILE A 36 22.96 3.64 -9.77
CA ILE A 36 21.57 3.15 -9.67
C ILE A 36 21.39 2.34 -8.38
N MET A 37 22.33 1.46 -8.03
CA MET A 37 22.28 0.75 -6.74
C MET A 37 22.23 1.73 -5.58
N ALA A 38 23.07 2.77 -5.54
CA ALA A 38 23.08 3.75 -4.47
C ALA A 38 21.72 4.47 -4.31
N ILE A 39 21.02 4.74 -5.43
CA ILE A 39 19.66 5.29 -5.40
C ILE A 39 18.69 4.30 -4.74
N PHE A 40 18.72 3.02 -5.13
CA PHE A 40 17.83 2.00 -4.55
C PHE A 40 18.12 1.72 -3.07
N PHE A 41 19.39 1.66 -2.68
CA PHE A 41 19.76 1.55 -1.27
C PHE A 41 19.35 2.80 -0.48
N GLY A 42 19.50 3.98 -1.05
CA GLY A 42 19.00 5.22 -0.46
C GLY A 42 17.48 5.20 -0.29
N MET A 43 16.75 4.81 -1.34
CA MET A 43 15.29 4.63 -1.31
C MET A 43 14.87 3.65 -0.21
N ALA A 44 15.54 2.50 -0.11
CA ALA A 44 15.27 1.53 0.94
C ALA A 44 15.57 2.10 2.33
N ILE A 45 16.73 2.71 2.56
CA ILE A 45 17.09 3.26 3.88
C ILE A 45 16.12 4.36 4.31
N PHE A 46 15.80 5.29 3.41
CA PHE A 46 14.95 6.44 3.68
C PHE A 46 13.46 6.20 3.45
N ALA A 47 13.02 4.96 3.19
CA ALA A 47 11.62 4.64 2.93
C ALA A 47 10.61 5.21 3.94
N PRO A 48 10.83 5.18 5.27
CA PRO A 48 9.90 5.73 6.25
C PRO A 48 9.77 7.26 6.20
N ALA A 49 10.80 7.94 5.67
CA ALA A 49 10.80 9.39 5.49
C ALA A 49 10.29 9.79 4.10
N LEU A 50 10.38 8.90 3.12
CA LEU A 50 9.92 9.12 1.74
C LEU A 50 8.46 8.74 1.57
N ALA A 51 7.97 7.71 2.27
CA ALA A 51 6.58 7.28 2.19
C ALA A 51 5.65 8.40 2.69
N THR A 52 4.54 8.57 1.97
CA THR A 52 3.55 9.61 2.28
C THR A 52 2.44 9.07 3.19
N HIS A 53 2.16 7.77 3.09
CA HIS A 53 1.09 7.08 3.80
C HIS A 53 1.57 5.72 4.31
N ASP A 54 0.71 5.02 5.05
CA ASP A 54 0.96 3.64 5.44
C ASP A 54 1.20 2.76 4.19
N PRO A 55 2.35 2.07 4.08
CA PRO A 55 2.68 1.28 2.90
C PRO A 55 1.95 -0.08 2.86
N THR A 56 1.17 -0.44 3.88
CA THR A 56 0.47 -1.73 3.93
C THR A 56 -0.54 -1.83 2.78
N PRO A 57 -0.52 -2.90 1.95
CA PRO A 57 -1.33 -2.99 0.73
C PRO A 57 -2.85 -2.82 0.89
N GLN A 58 -3.37 -3.09 2.08
CA GLN A 58 -4.80 -3.13 2.39
C GLN A 58 -5.30 -1.86 3.09
N VAL A 59 -4.40 -0.94 3.45
CA VAL A 59 -4.77 0.32 4.11
C VAL A 59 -5.28 1.30 3.06
N LYS A 60 -6.61 1.45 3.00
CA LYS A 60 -7.28 2.34 2.06
C LYS A 60 -7.06 3.80 2.47
N VAL A 61 -6.51 4.60 1.56
CA VAL A 61 -6.34 6.06 1.69
C VAL A 61 -7.29 6.85 0.78
N ALA A 62 -7.66 6.29 -0.36
CA ALA A 62 -8.55 6.90 -1.34
C ALA A 62 -9.31 5.82 -2.16
N PRO A 63 -10.21 6.15 -3.10
CA PRO A 63 -10.83 5.20 -4.01
C PRO A 63 -9.81 4.35 -4.77
N THR A 64 -10.30 3.24 -5.29
CA THR A 64 -9.46 2.28 -6.01
C THR A 64 -9.08 2.84 -7.38
N TYR A 65 -7.85 2.62 -7.81
CA TYR A 65 -7.36 3.02 -9.14
C TYR A 65 -7.54 4.50 -9.51
N LEU A 66 -7.37 5.41 -8.55
CA LEU A 66 -7.18 6.82 -8.88
C LEU A 66 -5.84 7.01 -9.57
N ALA A 67 -5.84 7.85 -10.60
CA ALA A 67 -4.67 8.13 -11.40
C ALA A 67 -3.67 9.01 -10.63
N PRO A 68 -2.36 8.95 -10.94
CA PRO A 68 -1.38 9.87 -10.36
C PRO A 68 -1.76 11.36 -10.54
N ALA A 69 -1.61 12.17 -9.48
CA ALA A 69 -1.95 13.60 -9.47
C ALA A 69 -1.34 14.40 -10.63
N TRP A 70 -0.14 14.06 -11.08
CA TRP A 70 0.52 14.76 -12.19
C TRP A 70 -0.14 14.53 -13.56
N LEU A 71 -1.03 13.54 -13.69
CA LEU A 71 -1.81 13.34 -14.93
C LEU A 71 -2.93 14.39 -15.08
N SER A 72 -3.36 15.04 -14.00
CA SER A 72 -4.33 16.15 -14.04
C SER A 72 -3.89 17.29 -14.95
N VAL A 73 -2.58 17.47 -15.19
CA VAL A 73 -2.05 18.48 -16.13
C VAL A 73 -2.56 18.27 -17.56
N PHE A 74 -2.91 17.03 -17.92
CA PHE A 74 -3.46 16.68 -19.23
C PHE A 74 -4.98 16.65 -19.26
N ASP A 75 -5.62 16.93 -18.14
CA ASP A 75 -7.07 16.93 -17.96
C ASP A 75 -7.54 18.28 -17.42
N PRO A 76 -8.03 19.18 -18.29
CA PRO A 76 -8.44 20.53 -17.91
C PRO A 76 -9.53 20.59 -16.84
N ASN A 77 -10.28 19.49 -16.64
CA ASN A 77 -11.35 19.38 -15.66
C ASN A 77 -10.98 18.41 -14.52
N GLY A 78 -9.74 17.94 -14.49
CA GLY A 78 -9.25 16.92 -13.57
C GLY A 78 -9.07 17.45 -12.16
N VAL A 79 -9.65 16.73 -11.20
CA VAL A 79 -9.73 17.09 -9.78
C VAL A 79 -8.76 16.20 -8.99
N VAL A 80 -7.81 16.78 -8.24
CA VAL A 80 -6.96 16.01 -7.31
C VAL A 80 -7.70 15.86 -5.98
N THR A 81 -7.64 14.67 -5.38
CA THR A 81 -8.40 14.30 -4.18
C THR A 81 -8.23 15.25 -2.99
N ASP A 82 -7.04 15.78 -2.77
CA ASP A 82 -6.78 16.68 -1.64
C ASP A 82 -7.11 18.16 -1.95
N ASP A 83 -7.58 18.47 -3.17
CA ASP A 83 -7.93 19.84 -3.57
C ASP A 83 -9.39 20.21 -3.24
N TYR A 84 -10.23 19.26 -2.79
CA TYR A 84 -11.66 19.49 -2.55
C TYR A 84 -12.07 19.04 -1.14
N LEU A 85 -12.32 20.07 -0.32
CA LEU A 85 -12.99 20.09 0.99
C LEU A 85 -12.14 19.71 2.21
N ASP A 86 -11.77 20.76 2.96
CA ASP A 86 -11.55 20.65 4.40
C ASP A 86 -12.84 20.19 5.10
N ASP A 87 -12.68 19.36 6.14
CA ASP A 87 -13.78 18.88 6.97
C ASP A 87 -14.64 20.07 7.44
N PRO A 88 -15.97 20.10 7.18
CA PRO A 88 -16.84 21.04 7.86
C PRO A 88 -16.98 20.52 9.29
N PHE A 89 -15.96 20.75 10.11
CA PHE A 89 -16.17 20.74 11.54
C PHE A 89 -17.35 21.68 11.80
N LEU A 90 -18.21 21.33 12.76
CA LEU A 90 -19.27 22.23 13.24
C LEU A 90 -18.67 23.44 13.97
N THR A 91 -17.49 23.93 13.55
CA THR A 91 -16.77 25.07 14.12
C THR A 91 -17.57 26.35 13.96
N GLU A 92 -18.30 26.48 12.85
CA GLU A 92 -19.26 27.57 12.65
C GLU A 92 -20.66 27.12 13.06
N SER A 93 -21.49 28.06 13.51
CA SER A 93 -22.87 27.75 13.86
C SER A 93 -23.67 27.37 12.62
N PRO A 94 -24.10 26.10 12.48
CA PRO A 94 -24.94 25.70 11.36
C PRO A 94 -26.30 26.38 11.47
N PHE A 95 -27.01 26.48 10.36
CA PHE A 95 -28.41 26.88 10.41
C PHE A 95 -29.21 25.77 11.09
N MET A 96 -30.04 26.10 12.07
CA MET A 96 -30.83 25.14 12.83
C MET A 96 -32.26 25.62 12.92
N ALA A 97 -33.21 24.70 12.80
CA ALA A 97 -34.61 25.01 12.98
C ALA A 97 -35.40 23.80 13.46
N VAL A 98 -36.53 24.11 14.09
CA VAL A 98 -37.62 23.18 14.32
C VAL A 98 -38.68 23.48 13.27
N ASN A 99 -39.14 22.45 12.58
CA ASN A 99 -40.26 22.56 11.66
C ASN A 99 -41.46 21.84 12.29
N GLY A 100 -42.39 22.64 12.79
CA GLY A 100 -43.53 22.14 13.54
C GLY A 100 -44.11 23.14 14.53
N THR A 101 -45.28 22.80 15.06
CA THR A 101 -45.92 23.57 16.15
C THR A 101 -45.66 22.97 17.53
N SER A 102 -45.03 21.80 17.60
CA SER A 102 -44.71 21.14 18.86
C SER A 102 -43.55 21.84 19.59
N GLU A 103 -43.74 22.08 20.89
CA GLU A 103 -42.67 22.56 21.79
C GLU A 103 -41.73 21.43 22.25
N GLU A 104 -41.95 20.19 21.79
CA GLU A 104 -41.17 19.02 22.19
C GLU A 104 -39.80 18.94 21.51
N PHE A 105 -39.60 19.69 20.44
CA PHE A 105 -38.35 19.70 19.69
C PHE A 105 -37.49 20.90 20.07
N SER A 106 -36.20 20.65 20.29
CA SER A 106 -35.22 21.70 20.57
C SER A 106 -33.85 21.34 19.99
N PHE A 107 -33.01 22.35 19.84
CA PHE A 107 -31.64 22.20 19.36
C PHE A 107 -30.68 23.06 20.17
N LEU A 108 -29.41 22.65 20.22
CA LEU A 108 -28.33 23.41 20.84
C LEU A 108 -27.06 23.21 20.01
N HIS A 109 -26.41 24.30 19.62
CA HIS A 109 -25.05 24.25 19.09
C HIS A 109 -24.08 24.77 20.14
N GLN A 110 -23.05 23.98 20.44
CA GLN A 110 -21.93 24.38 21.27
C GLN A 110 -20.70 24.56 20.36
N PRO A 111 -20.27 25.80 20.05
CA PRO A 111 -19.04 26.02 19.29
C PRO A 111 -17.80 25.73 20.15
N ILE A 112 -16.64 25.63 19.49
CA ILE A 112 -15.35 25.54 20.17
C ILE A 112 -15.11 26.85 20.94
N ASP A 113 -14.78 26.74 22.23
CA ASP A 113 -14.44 27.88 23.08
C ASP A 113 -13.18 27.57 23.91
N ASP A 114 -12.67 28.57 24.64
CA ASP A 114 -11.44 28.46 25.45
C ASP A 114 -11.53 27.39 26.57
N LEU A 115 -12.73 26.90 26.89
CA LEU A 115 -13.02 25.93 27.96
C LEU A 115 -13.30 24.52 27.41
N ASN A 116 -13.83 24.42 26.19
CA ASN A 116 -14.26 23.19 25.52
C ASN A 116 -13.66 23.12 24.12
N ASN A 117 -12.70 22.21 23.94
CA ASN A 117 -12.05 21.95 22.65
C ASN A 117 -12.89 21.07 21.70
N GLN A 118 -14.21 21.04 21.87
CA GLN A 118 -15.12 20.20 21.11
C GLN A 118 -16.35 21.00 20.69
N SER A 119 -16.65 21.02 19.39
CA SER A 119 -17.93 21.49 18.88
C SER A 119 -18.93 20.34 18.75
N TYR A 120 -20.19 20.59 19.04
CA TYR A 120 -21.27 19.64 18.79
C TYR A 120 -22.64 20.32 18.61
N VAL A 121 -23.53 19.63 17.89
CA VAL A 121 -24.95 19.97 17.78
C VAL A 121 -25.77 18.90 18.48
N ASN A 122 -26.58 19.32 19.45
CA ASN A 122 -27.61 18.47 20.04
C ASN A 122 -28.93 18.71 19.33
N LEU A 123 -29.52 17.65 18.81
CA LEU A 123 -30.92 17.61 18.40
C LEU A 123 -31.69 16.86 19.47
N THR A 124 -32.71 17.49 20.04
CA THR A 124 -33.44 16.96 21.19
C THR A 124 -34.92 16.89 20.88
N TRP A 125 -35.51 15.75 21.19
CA TRP A 125 -36.95 15.60 21.33
C TRP A 125 -37.27 15.21 22.77
N SER A 126 -38.18 15.94 23.41
CA SER A 126 -38.60 15.72 24.79
C SER A 126 -40.11 15.64 24.86
N HIS A 127 -40.61 14.49 25.30
CA HIS A 127 -42.01 14.16 25.25
C HIS A 127 -42.64 14.05 26.63
N THR A 128 -43.86 14.56 26.75
CA THR A 128 -44.68 14.44 27.94
C THR A 128 -45.97 13.69 27.63
N PRO A 129 -46.44 12.77 28.49
CA PRO A 129 -47.68 12.04 28.23
C PRO A 129 -48.88 12.97 28.02
N GLY A 130 -49.64 12.76 26.95
CA GLY A 130 -50.87 13.50 26.63
C GLY A 130 -50.72 14.64 25.61
N THR A 131 -49.53 14.84 25.04
CA THR A 131 -49.29 15.65 23.84
C THR A 131 -49.27 14.74 22.61
N ASP A 132 -50.11 15.01 21.62
CA ASP A 132 -50.08 14.26 20.36
C ASP A 132 -49.02 14.88 19.44
N LEU A 133 -48.18 14.04 18.82
CA LEU A 133 -47.42 14.45 17.65
C LEU A 133 -48.40 14.70 16.49
N ASP A 134 -48.28 15.84 15.82
CA ASP A 134 -49.00 16.18 14.59
C ASP A 134 -48.39 15.53 13.33
N TYR A 135 -47.51 14.54 13.51
CA TYR A 135 -46.92 13.77 12.42
C TYR A 135 -48.01 12.96 11.65
N ARG A 136 -48.37 13.41 10.45
CA ARG A 136 -49.34 12.75 9.56
C ARG A 136 -48.70 12.31 8.24
N GLY A 137 -47.78 11.34 8.28
CA GLY A 137 -47.12 10.85 7.05
C GLY A 137 -46.69 9.39 7.07
N GLN A 138 -46.49 8.81 5.88
CA GLN A 138 -45.70 7.58 5.75
C GLN A 138 -44.24 7.88 6.13
N ASP A 139 -43.45 6.87 6.53
CA ASP A 139 -42.00 7.02 6.69
C ASP A 139 -41.45 7.72 5.43
N PRO A 140 -40.57 8.74 5.55
CA PRO A 140 -40.15 9.55 4.41
C PRO A 140 -39.31 8.70 3.44
N GLU A 141 -39.96 8.03 2.49
CA GLU A 141 -39.27 7.14 1.55
C GLU A 141 -38.40 7.93 0.57
N PHE A 142 -38.86 9.11 0.13
CA PHE A 142 -38.19 9.94 -0.89
C PHE A 142 -38.39 11.46 -0.76
N THR A 143 -39.29 11.94 0.10
CA THR A 143 -39.59 13.37 0.30
C THR A 143 -39.45 13.74 1.77
N LEU A 144 -39.43 15.05 2.08
CA LEU A 144 -39.50 15.54 3.45
C LEU A 144 -40.58 14.75 4.25
N PRO A 145 -40.29 14.30 5.49
CA PRO A 145 -41.36 13.94 6.41
C PRO A 145 -42.35 15.10 6.53
N ASP A 146 -43.63 14.81 6.81
CA ASP A 146 -44.65 15.87 6.92
C ASP A 146 -44.15 17.03 7.80
N TYR A 147 -44.41 18.27 7.37
CA TYR A 147 -43.73 19.51 7.79
C TYR A 147 -43.92 19.88 9.27
N ASN A 148 -44.65 19.08 10.04
CA ASN A 148 -45.24 19.53 11.29
C ASN A 148 -44.49 19.08 12.56
N ASP A 149 -43.50 18.17 12.50
CA ASP A 149 -42.78 17.70 13.72
C ASP A 149 -41.37 17.10 13.46
N PHE A 150 -40.37 17.93 13.17
CA PHE A 150 -38.97 17.50 13.22
C PHE A 150 -37.99 18.64 13.54
N VAL A 151 -36.79 18.28 13.99
CA VAL A 151 -35.68 19.21 14.24
C VAL A 151 -34.48 18.86 13.36
N TYR A 152 -33.78 19.88 12.84
CA TYR A 152 -32.65 19.67 11.95
C TYR A 152 -31.61 20.78 12.05
N PHE A 153 -30.43 20.48 11.52
CA PHE A 153 -29.43 21.48 11.18
C PHE A 153 -28.98 21.31 9.72
N ASP A 154 -28.62 22.43 9.10
CA ASP A 154 -28.11 22.53 7.75
C ASP A 154 -26.64 22.91 7.76
N GLN A 155 -25.86 22.16 7.02
CA GLN A 155 -24.51 22.50 6.65
C GLN A 155 -24.46 22.82 5.17
N ILE A 156 -24.05 24.04 4.83
CA ILE A 156 -23.80 24.44 3.45
C ILE A 156 -22.39 23.99 3.10
N VAL A 157 -22.25 23.35 1.96
CA VAL A 157 -20.98 22.93 1.37
C VAL A 157 -20.84 23.66 0.04
N GLU A 158 -19.79 24.46 -0.08
CA GLU A 158 -19.47 25.13 -1.33
C GLU A 158 -18.73 24.16 -2.25
N TRP A 159 -19.27 23.95 -3.45
CA TRP A 159 -18.72 23.08 -4.47
C TRP A 159 -18.82 23.72 -5.85
N PRO A 160 -17.69 24.08 -6.48
CA PRO A 160 -17.71 24.59 -7.84
C PRO A 160 -18.30 23.56 -8.82
N TRP A 161 -19.34 23.94 -9.57
CA TRP A 161 -19.99 23.10 -10.58
C TRP A 161 -19.01 22.51 -11.61
N ASN A 162 -18.06 23.34 -12.06
CA ASN A 162 -17.05 22.95 -13.04
C ASN A 162 -15.99 21.98 -12.51
N ASN A 163 -16.06 21.65 -11.22
CA ASN A 163 -15.04 20.93 -10.47
C ASN A 163 -15.67 19.93 -9.49
N LYS A 164 -16.82 19.38 -9.90
CA LYS A 164 -17.50 18.31 -9.17
C LYS A 164 -16.63 17.04 -9.20
N PRO A 165 -16.55 16.29 -8.09
CA PRO A 165 -15.74 15.10 -7.96
C PRO A 165 -16.48 13.93 -8.60
N SER A 166 -15.71 12.89 -8.89
CA SER A 166 -16.26 11.63 -9.38
C SER A 166 -16.91 10.80 -8.28
N ASP A 167 -16.43 10.91 -7.04
CA ASP A 167 -16.94 10.16 -5.90
C ASP A 167 -16.88 11.01 -4.62
N VAL A 168 -17.89 10.88 -3.76
CA VAL A 168 -17.92 11.56 -2.47
C VAL A 168 -18.34 10.56 -1.43
N ASN A 169 -17.61 10.53 -0.33
CA ASN A 169 -17.97 9.73 0.81
C ASN A 169 -18.33 10.65 1.96
N MET A 170 -19.52 10.43 2.51
CA MET A 170 -20.00 11.18 3.67
C MET A 170 -19.95 10.27 4.90
N SER A 171 -19.55 10.80 6.05
CA SER A 171 -19.76 10.17 7.35
C SER A 171 -20.32 11.16 8.36
N VAL A 172 -21.13 10.64 9.28
CA VAL A 172 -21.73 11.40 10.37
C VAL A 172 -21.35 10.73 11.68
N SER A 173 -20.77 11.49 12.59
CA SER A 173 -20.38 11.04 13.93
C SER A 173 -21.37 11.54 14.96
N TYR A 174 -22.13 10.62 15.57
CA TYR A 174 -23.12 10.95 16.58
C TYR A 174 -23.12 9.98 17.75
N ALA A 175 -23.56 10.47 18.91
CA ALA A 175 -23.91 9.69 20.08
C ALA A 175 -25.38 9.94 20.45
N THR A 176 -25.98 9.05 21.21
CA THR A 176 -27.37 9.21 21.69
C THR A 176 -27.44 9.10 23.20
N GLU A 177 -28.16 10.03 23.81
CA GLU A 177 -28.55 9.99 25.21
C GLU A 177 -30.08 9.85 25.30
N LEU A 178 -30.53 8.88 26.10
CA LEU A 178 -31.95 8.56 26.30
C LEU A 178 -32.30 8.76 27.76
N THR A 179 -33.45 9.35 28.04
CA THR A 179 -33.95 9.56 29.41
C THR A 179 -35.41 9.08 29.54
N GLY A 180 -35.83 8.85 30.78
CA GLY A 180 -37.19 8.39 31.08
C GLY A 180 -37.49 7.00 30.53
N ASP A 181 -38.70 6.82 30.00
CA ASP A 181 -39.18 5.54 29.48
C ASP A 181 -38.43 5.10 28.21
N PHE A 182 -37.82 6.05 27.48
CA PHE A 182 -37.02 5.77 26.29
C PHE A 182 -35.69 5.07 26.60
N ALA A 183 -35.20 5.14 27.83
CA ALA A 183 -33.99 4.43 28.26
C ALA A 183 -34.21 2.90 28.43
N ASN A 184 -35.45 2.40 28.35
CA ASN A 184 -35.76 0.99 28.51
C ASN A 184 -35.66 0.22 27.18
N GLU A 185 -34.55 -0.49 26.99
CA GLU A 185 -34.22 -1.24 25.76
C GLU A 185 -35.30 -2.26 25.34
N SER A 186 -36.07 -2.80 26.28
CA SER A 186 -37.11 -3.81 26.01
C SER A 186 -38.38 -3.25 25.36
N LEU A 187 -38.60 -1.94 25.44
CA LEU A 187 -39.79 -1.25 24.92
C LEU A 187 -39.46 -0.27 23.80
N ALA A 188 -38.26 0.31 23.81
CA ALA A 188 -37.95 1.49 23.01
C ALA A 188 -37.15 1.20 21.72
N GLY A 189 -36.40 0.09 21.63
CA GLY A 189 -35.44 -0.15 20.54
C GLY A 189 -35.99 -0.07 19.11
N ASN A 190 -37.26 -0.44 18.89
CA ASN A 190 -37.86 -0.53 17.54
C ASN A 190 -38.86 0.60 17.21
N LEU A 191 -39.16 1.46 18.18
CA LEU A 191 -40.20 2.49 18.06
C LEU A 191 -39.63 3.93 18.06
N MET A 192 -38.34 4.11 18.36
CA MET A 192 -37.72 5.43 18.56
C MET A 192 -37.42 6.24 17.28
N PHE A 193 -37.07 7.51 17.48
CA PHE A 193 -36.65 8.49 16.47
C PHE A 193 -35.44 8.05 15.64
N ARG A 194 -35.45 8.41 14.36
CA ARG A 194 -34.36 8.12 13.43
C ARG A 194 -33.59 9.37 13.05
N VAL A 195 -32.29 9.17 12.80
CA VAL A 195 -31.45 10.16 12.15
C VAL A 195 -31.61 9.98 10.65
N TYR A 196 -31.94 11.08 10.00
CA TYR A 196 -32.02 11.19 8.57
C TYR A 196 -30.99 12.19 8.07
N VAL A 197 -30.39 11.87 6.94
CA VAL A 197 -29.50 12.79 6.21
C VAL A 197 -30.08 13.01 4.83
N TRP A 198 -30.29 14.27 4.49
CA TRP A 198 -30.76 14.72 3.19
C TRP A 198 -29.74 15.64 2.54
N ILE A 199 -29.73 15.61 1.22
CA ILE A 199 -29.15 16.63 0.37
C ILE A 199 -30.28 17.45 -0.23
N ILE A 200 -30.10 18.77 -0.23
CA ILE A 200 -30.98 19.73 -0.88
C ILE A 200 -30.16 20.41 -1.97
N ASP A 201 -30.65 20.32 -3.20
CA ASP A 201 -30.03 20.98 -4.34
C ASP A 201 -30.38 22.48 -4.40
N SER A 202 -29.79 23.20 -5.36
CA SER A 202 -30.03 24.64 -5.53
C SER A 202 -31.44 24.98 -6.06
N SER A 203 -32.17 24.00 -6.62
CA SER A 203 -33.60 24.11 -6.95
C SER A 203 -34.51 23.93 -5.73
N GLY A 204 -33.98 23.46 -4.60
CA GLY A 204 -34.72 23.16 -3.39
C GLY A 204 -35.38 21.78 -3.41
N ASP A 205 -34.97 20.88 -4.31
CA ASP A 205 -35.41 19.48 -4.34
C ASP A 205 -34.57 18.64 -3.36
N TRP A 206 -35.24 17.64 -2.77
CA TRP A 206 -34.73 16.91 -1.61
C TRP A 206 -34.42 15.47 -1.96
N THR A 207 -33.24 15.03 -1.55
CA THR A 207 -32.80 13.65 -1.73
C THR A 207 -32.36 13.07 -0.40
N ARG A 208 -32.98 11.96 0.01
CA ARG A 208 -32.59 11.23 1.22
C ARG A 208 -31.37 10.35 0.95
N LEU A 209 -30.30 10.57 1.70
CA LEU A 209 -29.05 9.80 1.59
C LEU A 209 -28.93 8.69 2.63
N TYR A 210 -29.45 8.93 3.83
CA TYR A 210 -29.26 8.05 4.96
C TYR A 210 -30.49 8.01 5.86
N GLU A 211 -30.72 6.82 6.40
CA GLU A 211 -31.65 6.57 7.48
C GLU A 211 -30.98 5.60 8.45
N SER A 212 -30.93 5.96 9.73
CA SER A 212 -30.38 5.08 10.77
C SER A 212 -31.22 3.81 10.92
N ARG A 213 -30.60 2.63 10.80
CA ARG A 213 -31.21 1.33 11.15
C ARG A 213 -31.18 1.09 12.66
N GLU A 214 -32.09 0.26 13.17
CA GLU A 214 -32.19 -0.13 14.59
C GLU A 214 -30.88 -0.75 15.10
N ALA A 215 -30.55 -0.47 16.37
CA ALA A 215 -29.27 -0.69 17.08
C ALA A 215 -28.18 0.30 16.66
N THR A 216 -27.88 1.36 17.42
CA THR A 216 -27.43 1.29 18.81
C THR A 216 -27.50 2.71 19.38
N TYR A 217 -28.55 3.02 20.15
CA TYR A 217 -28.61 4.26 20.93
C TYR A 217 -27.62 4.17 22.08
N THR A 218 -26.37 4.55 21.83
CA THR A 218 -25.30 4.50 22.83
C THR A 218 -24.73 5.88 23.06
N ALA A 219 -24.34 6.13 24.30
CA ALA A 219 -23.62 7.33 24.70
C ALA A 219 -22.20 7.39 24.11
N GLN A 220 -21.68 6.29 23.54
CA GLN A 220 -20.41 6.29 22.82
C GLN A 220 -20.58 6.89 21.42
N VAL A 221 -19.66 7.77 21.02
CA VAL A 221 -19.68 8.36 19.67
C VAL A 221 -19.44 7.26 18.64
N GLN A 222 -20.36 7.15 17.69
CA GLN A 222 -20.24 6.26 16.55
C GLN A 222 -20.08 7.07 15.27
N GLU A 223 -19.08 6.74 14.46
CA GLU A 223 -18.99 7.22 13.09
C GLU A 223 -19.80 6.29 12.18
N LYS A 224 -20.79 6.84 11.49
CA LYS A 224 -21.59 6.13 10.48
C LYS A 224 -21.26 6.66 9.10
N ARG A 225 -20.77 5.76 8.24
CA ARG A 225 -20.57 6.06 6.82
C ARG A 225 -21.91 6.05 6.10
N VAL A 226 -22.18 7.12 5.37
CA VAL A 226 -23.31 7.27 4.48
C VAL A 226 -22.84 6.86 3.09
N SER A 227 -23.32 5.70 2.63
CA SER A 227 -22.96 5.16 1.31
C SER A 227 -23.66 5.95 0.22
N LEU A 228 -22.89 6.68 -0.59
CA LEU A 228 -23.40 7.31 -1.82
C LEU A 228 -23.36 6.39 -3.04
N ASN A 229 -23.09 5.09 -2.89
CA ASN A 229 -22.92 4.15 -4.02
C ASN A 229 -24.09 4.07 -5.03
N TYR A 230 -25.28 4.56 -4.68
CA TYR A 230 -26.46 4.62 -5.56
C TYR A 230 -26.78 6.04 -6.05
N PHE A 231 -25.93 7.01 -5.72
CA PHE A 231 -26.02 8.41 -6.06
C PHE A 231 -24.72 8.87 -6.70
N SER A 232 -24.73 9.16 -8.00
CA SER A 232 -23.69 10.00 -8.57
C SER A 232 -23.86 11.41 -7.99
N ILE A 233 -22.78 12.06 -7.56
CA ILE A 233 -22.92 13.48 -7.20
C ILE A 233 -23.33 14.31 -8.40
N GLU A 234 -22.99 13.85 -9.61
CA GLU A 234 -23.50 14.44 -10.83
C GLU A 234 -25.03 14.38 -10.92
N ASP A 235 -25.68 13.37 -10.36
CA ASP A 235 -27.14 13.24 -10.40
C ASP A 235 -27.84 14.21 -9.44
N ILE A 236 -27.20 14.50 -8.29
CA ILE A 236 -27.63 15.57 -7.38
C ILE A 236 -27.59 16.93 -8.09
N PHE A 237 -26.55 17.12 -8.90
CA PHE A 237 -26.32 18.29 -9.72
C PHE A 237 -27.18 18.32 -11.01
N ASN A 238 -27.61 17.16 -11.54
CA ASN A 238 -28.44 17.01 -12.75
C ASN A 238 -29.92 17.39 -12.54
N GLY A 239 -30.38 17.60 -11.30
CA GLY A 239 -31.71 18.14 -10.99
C GLY A 239 -31.93 19.59 -11.48
N MET A 240 -30.84 20.31 -11.77
CA MET A 240 -30.90 21.66 -12.35
C MET A 240 -31.29 21.61 -13.84
N VAL A 241 -32.55 21.92 -14.11
CA VAL A 241 -33.19 21.83 -15.43
C VAL A 241 -32.47 22.69 -16.47
N SER A 242 -32.19 22.11 -17.65
CA SER A 242 -31.74 22.87 -18.82
C SER A 242 -32.79 23.91 -19.24
N LEU A 243 -32.47 25.20 -19.13
CA LEU A 243 -33.20 26.26 -19.83
C LEU A 243 -32.66 26.34 -21.27
N ASN A 244 -33.45 25.87 -22.23
CA ASN A 244 -33.20 26.02 -23.67
C ASN A 244 -31.87 25.45 -24.21
N GLY A 245 -31.39 24.31 -23.67
CA GLY A 245 -30.29 23.56 -24.29
C GLY A 245 -28.88 24.13 -24.08
N THR A 246 -28.71 25.13 -23.21
CA THR A 246 -27.40 25.52 -22.66
C THR A 246 -27.21 24.91 -21.27
N PRO A 247 -26.04 24.29 -20.95
CA PRO A 247 -25.75 23.86 -19.60
C PRO A 247 -25.77 25.07 -18.67
N GLN A 248 -26.67 25.09 -17.67
CA GLN A 248 -26.63 26.11 -16.64
C GLN A 248 -25.41 25.86 -15.74
N ILE A 249 -24.72 26.94 -15.43
CA ILE A 249 -23.73 27.01 -14.36
C ILE A 249 -24.54 27.27 -13.09
N ASP A 250 -24.30 26.52 -12.01
CA ASP A 250 -24.89 26.84 -10.70
C ASP A 250 -24.49 28.28 -10.32
N PRO A 251 -25.45 29.20 -10.10
CA PRO A 251 -25.11 30.57 -9.71
C PRO A 251 -24.55 30.68 -8.29
N LEU A 252 -24.69 29.64 -7.45
CA LEU A 252 -24.30 29.66 -6.05
C LEU A 252 -23.19 28.65 -5.70
N ASP A 253 -22.93 27.64 -6.53
CA ASP A 253 -21.92 26.58 -6.28
C ASP A 253 -22.06 26.00 -4.85
N GLN A 254 -23.30 25.75 -4.39
CA GLN A 254 -23.60 25.40 -3.00
C GLN A 254 -24.58 24.23 -2.91
N ILE A 255 -24.24 23.22 -2.12
CA ILE A 255 -25.13 22.12 -1.73
C ILE A 255 -25.45 22.25 -0.24
N THR A 256 -26.72 22.07 0.13
CA THR A 256 -27.11 22.03 1.53
C THR A 256 -27.28 20.58 1.98
N VAL A 257 -26.53 20.19 3.02
CA VAL A 257 -26.71 18.90 3.69
C VAL A 257 -27.48 19.12 4.98
N ARG A 258 -28.67 18.53 5.03
CA ARG A 258 -29.56 18.60 6.18
C ARG A 258 -29.48 17.31 6.97
N VAL A 259 -29.17 17.42 8.26
CA VAL A 259 -29.23 16.30 9.20
C VAL A 259 -30.36 16.58 10.17
N GLY A 260 -31.34 15.67 10.23
CA GLY A 260 -32.52 15.86 11.06
C GLY A 260 -32.93 14.63 11.84
N LEU A 261 -33.72 14.90 12.87
CA LEU A 261 -34.28 13.93 13.80
C LEU A 261 -35.80 13.90 13.60
N ALA A 262 -36.35 12.75 13.16
CA ALA A 262 -37.78 12.60 12.90
C ALA A 262 -38.33 11.27 13.45
N PRO A 263 -39.62 11.22 13.84
CA PRO A 263 -40.25 10.01 14.35
C PRO A 263 -40.56 9.02 13.22
N ARG A 264 -40.73 7.74 13.58
CA ARG A 264 -41.18 6.69 12.64
C ARG A 264 -42.70 6.56 12.69
N PHE A 265 -43.35 6.20 11.59
CA PHE A 265 -44.80 6.00 11.51
C PHE A 265 -45.38 5.08 12.61
N THR A 266 -44.66 4.02 12.99
CA THR A 266 -45.11 3.09 14.04
C THR A 266 -45.08 3.68 15.46
N PHE A 267 -44.45 4.84 15.65
CA PHE A 267 -44.32 5.52 16.95
C PHE A 267 -45.65 6.08 17.46
N GLN A 268 -46.55 6.48 16.56
CA GLN A 268 -47.86 7.06 16.87
C GLN A 268 -48.77 6.14 17.70
N SER A 269 -48.56 4.82 17.64
CA SER A 269 -49.40 3.83 18.33
C SER A 269 -49.17 3.76 19.85
N VAL A 270 -48.09 4.37 20.36
CA VAL A 270 -47.65 4.14 21.76
C VAL A 270 -47.17 5.43 22.47
N SER A 271 -47.08 6.56 21.75
CA SER A 271 -46.59 7.85 22.27
C SER A 271 -47.33 8.33 23.52
N ASP A 272 -48.65 8.21 23.58
CA ASP A 272 -49.52 8.80 24.61
C ASP A 272 -49.23 8.37 26.06
N THR A 273 -48.36 7.38 26.23
CA THR A 273 -48.04 6.76 27.53
C THR A 273 -46.61 6.98 28.01
N PHE A 274 -45.72 7.51 27.16
CA PHE A 274 -44.29 7.57 27.47
C PHE A 274 -43.85 8.98 27.87
N ASN A 275 -42.87 9.05 28.77
CA ASN A 275 -42.24 10.29 29.20
C ASN A 275 -40.71 10.18 29.09
N GLY A 276 -40.06 11.20 28.57
CA GLY A 276 -38.60 11.27 28.53
C GLY A 276 -38.07 12.06 27.34
N SER A 277 -36.77 11.96 27.10
CA SER A 277 -36.11 12.69 26.02
C SER A 277 -35.14 11.80 25.24
N VAL A 278 -35.02 12.10 23.94
CA VAL A 278 -34.05 11.52 23.02
C VAL A 278 -33.15 12.65 22.53
N ILE A 279 -31.86 12.56 22.85
CA ILE A 279 -30.86 13.55 22.47
C ILE A 279 -29.86 12.89 21.54
N PHE A 280 -29.75 13.39 20.31
CA PHE A 280 -28.67 13.04 19.40
C PHE A 280 -27.61 14.13 19.42
N LYS A 281 -26.42 13.75 19.87
CA LYS A 281 -25.23 14.62 19.92
C LYS A 281 -24.37 14.36 18.69
N PHE A 282 -24.46 15.25 17.70
CA PHE A 282 -23.62 15.25 16.51
C PHE A 282 -22.32 15.96 16.80
N THR A 283 -21.20 15.28 16.58
CA THR A 283 -19.86 15.80 16.86
C THR A 283 -19.12 16.18 15.58
N GLN A 284 -19.38 15.45 14.49
CA GLN A 284 -18.71 15.70 13.22
C GLN A 284 -19.62 15.29 12.06
N LEU A 285 -19.69 16.14 11.04
CA LEU A 285 -20.21 15.84 9.72
C LEU A 285 -19.02 15.90 8.77
N LYS A 286 -18.63 14.77 8.18
CA LYS A 286 -17.49 14.68 7.30
C LYS A 286 -17.97 14.38 5.88
N MET A 287 -17.57 15.21 4.93
CA MET A 287 -17.74 14.96 3.51
C MET A 287 -16.36 14.99 2.88
N VAL A 288 -15.94 13.84 2.35
CA VAL A 288 -14.67 13.72 1.63
C VAL A 288 -15.01 13.60 0.17
N ALA A 289 -14.65 14.63 -0.59
CA ALA A 289 -14.58 14.53 -2.03
C ALA A 289 -13.37 13.69 -2.40
N TYR A 290 -13.56 12.70 -3.26
CA TYR A 290 -12.45 12.06 -3.92
C TYR A 290 -12.36 12.59 -5.34
N GLY A 291 -11.20 13.15 -5.64
CA GLY A 291 -10.87 13.55 -7.00
C GLY A 291 -10.58 12.33 -7.87
N GLU A 292 -10.44 12.57 -9.16
CA GLU A 292 -10.05 11.54 -10.12
C GLU A 292 -8.56 11.17 -10.03
N TYR A 293 -7.78 12.04 -9.39
CA TYR A 293 -6.35 11.87 -9.22
C TYR A 293 -5.93 11.87 -7.74
N PHE A 294 -4.88 11.12 -7.41
CA PHE A 294 -4.36 10.99 -6.05
C PHE A 294 -2.83 10.81 -6.05
N GLY A 295 -2.16 11.53 -5.16
CA GLY A 295 -0.74 11.32 -4.83
C GLY A 295 0.23 11.30 -6.01
N LEU A 296 1.45 10.83 -5.78
CA LEU A 296 2.50 10.81 -6.81
C LEU A 296 2.33 9.68 -7.84
N MET A 297 1.72 8.56 -7.43
CA MET A 297 1.60 7.35 -8.25
C MET A 297 0.18 6.78 -8.27
N GLY A 298 -0.82 7.52 -7.79
CA GLY A 298 -2.19 7.02 -7.75
C GLY A 298 -2.41 5.98 -6.66
N THR A 299 -3.54 5.29 -6.74
CA THR A 299 -3.93 4.26 -5.77
C THR A 299 -3.99 2.87 -6.39
N THR A 300 -3.95 1.86 -5.53
CA THR A 300 -4.06 0.44 -5.90
C THR A 300 -5.52 -0.03 -5.98
N ASN A 301 -5.72 -1.32 -6.27
CA ASN A 301 -7.01 -2.01 -6.27
C ASN A 301 -7.72 -2.00 -4.90
N TRP A 302 -6.98 -1.75 -3.81
CA TRP A 302 -7.52 -1.59 -2.45
C TRP A 302 -7.68 -0.12 -2.05
N GLY A 303 -7.30 0.81 -2.94
CA GLY A 303 -7.31 2.23 -2.65
C GLY A 303 -6.16 2.68 -1.74
N ALA A 304 -5.13 1.84 -1.60
CA ALA A 304 -3.92 2.15 -0.86
C ALA A 304 -2.95 2.99 -1.71
N ASP A 305 -2.04 3.73 -1.07
CA ASP A 305 -1.07 4.59 -1.77
C ASP A 305 -0.03 3.74 -2.52
N ALA A 306 -0.06 3.81 -3.85
CA ALA A 306 0.85 3.05 -4.70
C ALA A 306 2.31 3.52 -4.56
N TYR A 307 2.52 4.80 -4.23
CA TYR A 307 3.87 5.35 -4.07
C TYR A 307 4.56 4.79 -2.82
N SER A 308 3.89 4.84 -1.67
CA SER A 308 4.44 4.32 -0.41
C SER A 308 4.75 2.82 -0.50
N GLN A 309 3.88 2.04 -1.17
CA GLN A 309 4.17 0.64 -1.48
C GLN A 309 5.40 0.46 -2.36
N LEU A 310 5.56 1.26 -3.40
CA LEU A 310 6.72 1.17 -4.29
C LEU A 310 8.04 1.42 -3.56
N ILE A 311 8.07 2.44 -2.69
CA ILE A 311 9.25 2.79 -1.92
C ILE A 311 9.58 1.70 -0.91
N TYR A 312 8.60 1.18 -0.17
CA TYR A 312 8.83 0.09 0.78
C TYR A 312 9.20 -1.23 0.09
N GLY A 313 8.68 -1.48 -1.11
CA GLY A 313 9.05 -2.65 -1.93
C GLY A 313 10.54 -2.73 -2.25
N SER A 314 11.23 -1.59 -2.33
CA SER A 314 12.69 -1.57 -2.46
C SER A 314 13.41 -2.27 -1.31
N ARG A 315 12.90 -2.16 -0.07
CA ARG A 315 13.48 -2.83 1.11
C ARG A 315 13.36 -4.34 0.97
N ILE A 316 12.17 -4.82 0.68
CA ILE A 316 11.85 -6.25 0.64
C ILE A 316 12.68 -6.93 -0.46
N SER A 317 12.65 -6.40 -1.69
CA SER A 317 13.38 -7.01 -2.80
C SER A 317 14.90 -6.97 -2.62
N ILE A 318 15.47 -5.90 -2.03
CA ILE A 318 16.92 -5.83 -1.72
C ILE A 318 17.30 -6.83 -0.62
N ILE A 319 16.53 -6.91 0.47
CA ILE A 319 16.77 -7.84 1.57
C ILE A 319 16.77 -9.28 1.05
N ILE A 320 15.74 -9.66 0.29
CA ILE A 320 15.60 -11.01 -0.24
C ILE A 320 16.72 -11.30 -1.25
N GLY A 321 16.99 -10.37 -2.17
CA GLY A 321 18.05 -10.50 -3.16
C GLY A 321 19.42 -10.76 -2.53
N ILE A 322 19.79 -10.00 -1.50
CA ILE A 322 21.10 -10.12 -0.85
C ILE A 322 21.18 -11.32 0.07
N LEU A 323 20.22 -11.51 0.98
CA LEU A 323 20.29 -12.57 1.99
C LEU A 323 20.16 -13.96 1.38
N ALA A 324 19.22 -14.16 0.45
CA ALA A 324 19.06 -15.45 -0.22
C ALA A 324 20.31 -15.81 -1.03
N THR A 325 20.93 -14.83 -1.69
CA THR A 325 22.17 -15.03 -2.44
C THR A 325 23.36 -15.29 -1.53
N ALA A 326 23.47 -14.57 -0.40
CA ALA A 326 24.55 -14.79 0.55
C ALA A 326 24.50 -16.23 1.12
N LEU A 327 23.31 -16.70 1.50
CA LEU A 327 23.09 -18.06 2.00
C LEU A 327 23.34 -19.12 0.92
N SER A 328 22.78 -18.94 -0.28
CA SER A 328 22.98 -19.87 -1.39
C SER A 328 24.45 -19.94 -1.80
N THR A 329 25.15 -18.81 -1.82
CA THR A 329 26.58 -18.73 -2.13
C THR A 329 27.40 -19.42 -1.06
N ALA A 330 27.12 -19.21 0.22
CA ALA A 330 27.83 -19.87 1.31
C ALA A 330 27.76 -21.40 1.19
N VAL A 331 26.55 -21.95 0.98
CA VAL A 331 26.36 -23.39 0.77
C VAL A 331 27.06 -23.84 -0.52
N GLY A 332 26.92 -23.09 -1.60
CA GLY A 332 27.50 -23.40 -2.89
C GLY A 332 29.02 -23.47 -2.84
N VAL A 333 29.66 -22.50 -2.19
CA VAL A 333 31.11 -22.45 -1.99
C VAL A 333 31.58 -23.66 -1.18
N ILE A 334 30.93 -23.98 -0.06
CA ILE A 334 31.32 -25.12 0.78
C ILE A 334 31.23 -26.43 -0.04
N VAL A 335 30.10 -26.68 -0.69
CA VAL A 335 29.90 -27.91 -1.46
C VAL A 335 30.85 -27.98 -2.66
N GLY A 336 31.03 -26.87 -3.39
CA GLY A 336 31.93 -26.81 -4.54
C GLY A 336 33.40 -26.98 -4.16
N MET A 337 33.83 -26.39 -3.06
CA MET A 337 35.19 -26.55 -2.51
C MET A 337 35.45 -28.00 -2.13
N VAL A 338 34.55 -28.63 -1.37
CA VAL A 338 34.69 -30.03 -0.94
C VAL A 338 34.70 -30.98 -2.14
N ALA A 339 33.76 -30.82 -3.07
CA ALA A 339 33.68 -31.65 -4.27
C ALA A 339 34.93 -31.50 -5.15
N GLY A 340 35.35 -30.27 -5.44
CA GLY A 340 36.51 -30.01 -6.29
C GLY A 340 37.83 -30.45 -5.65
N TYR A 341 38.01 -30.21 -4.35
CA TYR A 341 39.26 -30.51 -3.65
C TYR A 341 39.48 -32.02 -3.53
N PHE A 342 38.54 -32.75 -2.93
CA PHE A 342 38.67 -34.19 -2.67
C PHE A 342 38.54 -35.03 -3.95
N GLY A 343 37.68 -34.64 -4.90
CA GLY A 343 37.49 -35.40 -6.14
C GLY A 343 36.87 -36.79 -5.91
N GLY A 344 36.97 -37.66 -6.92
CA GLY A 344 36.57 -39.07 -6.85
C GLY A 344 35.10 -39.26 -6.45
N LYS A 345 34.84 -40.16 -5.48
CA LYS A 345 33.48 -40.49 -5.04
C LYS A 345 32.76 -39.32 -4.36
N VAL A 346 33.48 -38.47 -3.63
CA VAL A 346 32.89 -37.31 -2.93
C VAL A 346 32.33 -36.33 -3.96
N ASP A 347 33.13 -36.05 -4.98
CA ASP A 347 32.73 -35.22 -6.11
C ASP A 347 31.53 -35.81 -6.84
N GLU A 348 31.60 -37.10 -7.20
CA GLU A 348 30.54 -37.80 -7.92
C GLU A 348 29.20 -37.73 -7.17
N VAL A 349 29.19 -38.02 -5.86
CA VAL A 349 27.95 -37.99 -5.05
C VAL A 349 27.40 -36.57 -4.93
N LEU A 350 28.24 -35.59 -4.58
CA LEU A 350 27.79 -34.21 -4.41
C LEU A 350 27.30 -33.61 -5.74
N MET A 351 28.00 -33.85 -6.84
CA MET A 351 27.58 -33.38 -8.16
C MET A 351 26.34 -34.12 -8.65
N ARG A 352 26.14 -35.39 -8.29
CA ARG A 352 24.89 -36.09 -8.62
C ARG A 352 23.67 -35.45 -7.96
N VAL A 353 23.79 -35.00 -6.70
CA VAL A 353 22.73 -34.26 -6.00
C VAL A 353 22.48 -32.91 -6.68
N VAL A 354 23.55 -32.18 -7.03
CA VAL A 354 23.46 -30.90 -7.77
C VAL A 354 22.77 -31.10 -9.12
N ASP A 355 23.18 -32.10 -9.89
CA ASP A 355 22.64 -32.42 -11.21
C ASP A 355 21.15 -32.79 -11.11
N PHE A 356 20.75 -33.56 -10.10
CA PHE A 356 19.36 -33.90 -9.84
C PHE A 356 18.50 -32.65 -9.60
N LEU A 357 18.97 -31.71 -8.75
CA LEU A 357 18.24 -30.48 -8.46
C LEU A 357 18.14 -29.56 -9.68
N LEU A 358 19.18 -29.47 -10.51
CA LEU A 358 19.20 -28.63 -11.71
C LEU A 358 18.31 -29.13 -12.85
N VAL A 359 17.95 -30.42 -12.85
CA VAL A 359 17.01 -30.98 -13.85
C VAL A 359 15.57 -30.56 -13.55
N ILE A 360 15.24 -30.26 -12.30
CA ILE A 360 13.90 -29.83 -11.90
C ILE A 360 13.73 -28.33 -12.24
N PRO A 361 12.62 -27.92 -12.88
CA PRO A 361 12.31 -26.51 -13.09
C PRO A 361 12.32 -25.71 -11.77
N GLY A 362 13.20 -24.71 -11.69
CA GLY A 362 13.45 -23.97 -10.44
C GLY A 362 12.21 -23.28 -9.88
N LEU A 363 11.48 -22.51 -10.69
CA LEU A 363 10.27 -21.80 -10.25
C LEU A 363 9.17 -22.75 -9.74
N PRO A 364 8.75 -23.80 -10.48
CA PRO A 364 7.80 -24.79 -9.96
C PRO A 364 8.22 -25.43 -8.63
N LEU A 365 9.50 -25.79 -8.49
CA LEU A 365 10.00 -26.36 -7.23
C LEU A 365 9.95 -25.34 -6.08
N MET A 366 10.32 -24.08 -6.34
CA MET A 366 10.19 -22.99 -5.37
C MET A 366 8.73 -22.79 -4.96
N MET A 367 7.78 -22.84 -5.89
CA MET A 367 6.35 -22.69 -5.58
C MET A 367 5.85 -23.77 -4.63
N VAL A 368 6.19 -25.04 -4.88
CA VAL A 368 5.76 -26.16 -4.03
C VAL A 368 6.34 -26.02 -2.62
N LEU A 369 7.62 -25.67 -2.50
CA LEU A 369 8.26 -25.48 -1.20
C LEU A 369 7.71 -24.27 -0.44
N ALA A 370 7.51 -23.14 -1.13
CA ALA A 370 6.93 -21.94 -0.54
C ALA A 370 5.51 -22.19 -0.05
N ALA A 371 4.69 -22.90 -0.85
CA ALA A 371 3.33 -23.27 -0.46
C ALA A 371 3.30 -24.19 0.77
N PHE A 372 4.28 -25.08 0.92
CA PHE A 372 4.39 -25.98 2.08
C PHE A 372 4.88 -25.27 3.34
N LEU A 373 5.86 -24.36 3.22
CA LEU A 373 6.41 -23.62 4.36
C LEU A 373 5.50 -22.49 4.85
N GLY A 374 4.61 -21.99 3.98
CA GLY A 374 3.69 -20.89 4.26
C GLY A 374 4.23 -19.53 3.82
N ALA A 375 3.32 -18.57 3.70
CA ALA A 375 3.62 -17.20 3.27
C ALA A 375 4.47 -16.47 4.33
N SER A 376 5.73 -16.19 3.99
CA SER A 376 6.64 -15.38 4.82
C SER A 376 7.88 -15.01 4.01
N ILE A 377 8.38 -13.78 4.19
CA ILE A 377 9.67 -13.33 3.63
C ILE A 377 10.81 -14.31 4.00
N GLN A 378 10.83 -14.80 5.24
CA GLN A 378 11.87 -15.71 5.71
C GLN A 378 11.83 -17.04 4.95
N ASN A 379 10.62 -17.57 4.71
CA ASN A 379 10.44 -18.80 3.95
C ASN A 379 10.89 -18.64 2.50
N ILE A 380 10.57 -17.51 1.87
CA ILE A 380 11.03 -17.20 0.50
C ILE A 380 12.57 -17.18 0.44
N ILE A 381 13.23 -16.52 1.40
CA ILE A 381 14.70 -16.48 1.49
C ILE A 381 15.27 -17.91 1.61
N ILE A 382 14.70 -18.74 2.47
CA ILE A 382 15.13 -20.13 2.69
C ILE A 382 14.95 -20.96 1.41
N VAL A 383 13.80 -20.84 0.74
CA VAL A 383 13.49 -21.57 -0.50
C VAL A 383 14.47 -21.19 -1.61
N ILE A 384 14.71 -19.90 -1.82
CA ILE A 384 15.69 -19.43 -2.81
C ILE A 384 17.10 -19.90 -2.42
N ALA A 385 17.46 -19.86 -1.14
CA ALA A 385 18.78 -20.28 -0.67
C ALA A 385 19.07 -21.78 -0.90
N ILE A 386 18.10 -22.65 -0.55
CA ILE A 386 18.19 -24.11 -0.68
C ILE A 386 18.24 -24.58 -2.13
N LEU A 387 17.72 -23.80 -3.07
CA LEU A 387 17.73 -24.16 -4.49
C LEU A 387 18.82 -23.44 -5.29
N GLY A 388 19.16 -22.21 -4.91
CA GLY A 388 20.10 -21.35 -5.64
C GLY A 388 21.58 -21.72 -5.51
N TRP A 389 21.96 -22.56 -4.55
CA TRP A 389 23.38 -22.88 -4.29
C TRP A 389 24.02 -23.79 -5.34
N THR A 390 23.20 -24.51 -6.10
CA THR A 390 23.60 -25.55 -7.07
C THR A 390 24.45 -25.01 -8.22
N GLY A 391 24.11 -23.84 -8.76
CA GLY A 391 24.91 -23.18 -9.80
C GLY A 391 26.29 -22.77 -9.28
N THR A 392 26.31 -22.13 -8.10
CA THR A 392 27.55 -21.67 -7.45
C THR A 392 28.47 -22.85 -7.09
N SER A 393 27.93 -23.98 -6.62
CA SER A 393 28.76 -25.14 -6.29
C SER A 393 29.45 -25.73 -7.51
N ARG A 394 28.76 -25.82 -8.65
CA ARG A 394 29.35 -26.28 -9.91
C ARG A 394 30.43 -25.32 -10.41
N LEU A 395 30.19 -24.01 -10.33
CA LEU A 395 31.17 -22.99 -10.68
C LEU A 395 32.44 -23.12 -9.82
N ILE A 396 32.29 -23.09 -8.49
CA ILE A 396 33.43 -23.17 -7.56
C ILE A 396 34.18 -24.48 -7.72
N ARG A 397 33.49 -25.61 -7.85
CA ARG A 397 34.12 -26.91 -8.13
C ARG A 397 35.05 -26.84 -9.34
N SER A 398 34.58 -26.27 -10.45
CA SER A 398 35.38 -26.17 -11.69
C SER A 398 36.67 -25.38 -11.48
N GLN A 399 36.61 -24.30 -10.69
CA GLN A 399 37.75 -23.46 -10.37
C GLN A 399 38.72 -24.17 -9.41
N VAL A 400 38.18 -24.86 -8.40
CA VAL A 400 38.97 -25.62 -7.43
C VAL A 400 39.74 -26.77 -8.11
N LEU A 401 39.13 -27.45 -9.08
CA LEU A 401 39.82 -28.49 -9.86
C LEU A 401 41.02 -27.93 -10.65
N ALA A 402 40.90 -26.71 -11.18
CA ALA A 402 42.01 -26.04 -11.85
C ALA A 402 43.07 -25.56 -10.85
N GLU A 403 42.65 -25.08 -9.68
CA GLU A 403 43.53 -24.47 -8.69
C GLU A 403 44.32 -25.48 -7.87
N LYS A 404 43.73 -26.63 -7.53
CA LYS A 404 44.34 -27.63 -6.63
C LYS A 404 45.61 -28.28 -7.17
N ASN A 405 45.77 -28.31 -8.50
CA ASN A 405 46.92 -28.94 -9.16
C ASN A 405 48.11 -27.98 -9.35
N LYS A 406 48.04 -26.75 -8.81
CA LYS A 406 49.12 -25.76 -8.95
C LYS A 406 50.25 -26.01 -7.95
N ALA A 407 51.48 -25.67 -8.36
CA ALA A 407 52.71 -25.95 -7.61
C ALA A 407 52.73 -25.40 -6.17
N TYR A 408 52.06 -24.28 -5.90
CA TYR A 408 51.99 -23.72 -4.55
C TYR A 408 51.11 -24.55 -3.60
N VAL A 409 50.10 -25.25 -4.13
CA VAL A 409 49.25 -26.16 -3.35
C VAL A 409 50.02 -27.42 -2.99
N GLU A 410 50.74 -27.99 -3.97
CA GLU A 410 51.64 -29.13 -3.75
C GLU A 410 52.73 -28.80 -2.72
N SER A 411 53.31 -27.60 -2.82
CA SER A 411 54.31 -27.13 -1.86
C SER A 411 53.74 -26.99 -0.45
N ALA A 412 52.53 -26.41 -0.31
CA ALA A 412 51.85 -26.30 0.99
C ALA A 412 51.58 -27.68 1.60
N ARG A 413 51.16 -28.65 0.79
CA ARG A 413 50.93 -30.04 1.20
C ARG A 413 52.23 -30.73 1.63
N ALA A 414 53.34 -30.53 0.91
CA ALA A 414 54.64 -31.10 1.24
C ALA A 414 55.19 -30.62 2.59
N ILE A 415 54.81 -29.41 3.01
CA ILE A 415 55.20 -28.82 4.31
C ILE A 415 54.23 -29.25 5.43
N GLY A 416 53.21 -30.06 5.13
CA GLY A 416 52.28 -30.63 6.12
C GLY A 416 51.06 -29.76 6.45
N ALA A 417 50.70 -28.80 5.59
CA ALA A 417 49.49 -28.02 5.79
C ALA A 417 48.23 -28.91 5.71
N SER A 418 47.25 -28.68 6.60
CA SER A 418 46.00 -29.45 6.60
C SER A 418 45.12 -29.10 5.41
N ASP A 419 44.27 -30.04 4.98
CA ASP A 419 43.36 -29.85 3.84
C ASP A 419 42.45 -28.64 4.01
N THR A 420 41.88 -28.45 5.20
CA THR A 420 41.06 -27.28 5.53
C THR A 420 41.86 -25.98 5.42
N TYR A 421 43.10 -25.99 5.90
CA TYR A 421 43.98 -24.82 5.75
C TYR A 421 44.27 -24.52 4.29
N ILE A 422 44.58 -25.53 3.47
CA ILE A 422 44.80 -25.36 2.03
C ILE A 422 43.55 -24.81 1.33
N MET A 423 42.38 -25.39 1.62
CA MET A 423 41.12 -24.95 1.03
C MET A 423 40.82 -23.47 1.34
N PHE A 424 40.85 -23.06 2.60
CA PHE A 424 40.42 -21.70 2.99
C PHE A 424 41.52 -20.65 2.87
N ARG A 425 42.80 -21.00 3.01
CA ARG A 425 43.92 -20.05 3.00
C ARG A 425 44.59 -19.93 1.64
N HIS A 426 44.55 -20.97 0.82
CA HIS A 426 45.24 -21.00 -0.47
C HIS A 426 44.29 -21.05 -1.66
N ILE A 427 43.28 -21.92 -1.66
CA ILE A 427 42.40 -22.09 -2.83
C ILE A 427 41.27 -21.04 -2.85
N LEU A 428 40.53 -20.90 -1.74
CA LEU A 428 39.36 -20.01 -1.67
C LEU A 428 39.69 -18.56 -2.07
N PRO A 429 40.77 -17.93 -1.56
CA PRO A 429 41.13 -16.57 -1.97
C PRO A 429 41.35 -16.44 -3.47
N ASN A 430 41.92 -17.47 -4.11
CA ASN A 430 42.19 -17.47 -5.56
C ASN A 430 40.93 -17.64 -6.42
N VAL A 431 39.86 -18.25 -5.90
CA VAL A 431 38.57 -18.41 -6.60
C VAL A 431 37.53 -17.35 -6.22
N THR A 432 37.81 -16.55 -5.19
CA THR A 432 36.95 -15.44 -4.75
C THR A 432 36.66 -14.38 -5.83
N PRO A 433 37.56 -14.05 -6.78
CA PRO A 433 37.29 -13.00 -7.79
C PRO A 433 36.11 -13.34 -8.69
N ILE A 434 36.11 -14.55 -9.24
CA ILE A 434 35.02 -15.03 -10.10
C ILE A 434 33.75 -15.29 -9.29
N LEU A 435 33.89 -15.62 -8.00
CA LEU A 435 32.77 -15.74 -7.08
C LEU A 435 32.04 -14.40 -6.90
N PHE A 436 32.75 -13.26 -6.80
CA PHE A 436 32.10 -11.95 -6.65
C PHE A 436 31.20 -11.59 -7.84
N ALA A 437 31.66 -11.85 -9.06
CA ALA A 437 30.83 -11.65 -10.26
C ALA A 437 29.59 -12.57 -10.23
N ASN A 438 29.75 -13.82 -9.81
CA ASN A 438 28.63 -14.75 -9.68
C ASN A 438 27.63 -14.34 -8.59
N ILE A 439 28.10 -13.81 -7.45
CA ILE A 439 27.23 -13.29 -6.38
C ILE A 439 26.31 -12.21 -6.93
N THR A 440 26.83 -11.24 -7.69
CA THR A 440 26.00 -10.17 -8.23
C THR A 440 24.92 -10.66 -9.19
N LEU A 441 25.21 -11.69 -10.00
CA LEU A 441 24.19 -12.32 -10.86
C LEU A 441 23.21 -13.18 -10.05
N GLY A 442 23.67 -13.81 -8.98
CA GLY A 442 22.84 -14.53 -8.01
C GLY A 442 21.79 -13.61 -7.37
N VAL A 443 22.16 -12.37 -7.02
CA VAL A 443 21.23 -11.37 -6.48
C VAL A 443 20.11 -11.07 -7.49
N VAL A 444 20.44 -10.91 -8.77
CA VAL A 444 19.43 -10.73 -9.83
C VAL A 444 18.48 -11.92 -9.90
N GLY A 445 19.02 -13.14 -9.90
CA GLY A 445 18.21 -14.35 -9.88
C GLY A 445 17.27 -14.41 -8.67
N ALA A 446 17.76 -14.08 -7.48
CA ALA A 446 16.97 -14.05 -6.26
C ALA A 446 15.85 -12.99 -6.30
N ILE A 447 16.12 -11.78 -6.81
CA ILE A 447 15.11 -10.73 -6.98
C ILE A 447 14.02 -11.18 -7.95
N LEU A 448 14.38 -11.79 -9.08
CA LEU A 448 13.40 -12.27 -10.06
C LEU A 448 12.59 -13.45 -9.51
N SER A 449 13.21 -14.36 -8.75
CA SER A 449 12.51 -15.46 -8.07
C SER A 449 11.52 -14.93 -7.02
N GLU A 450 11.92 -13.95 -6.21
CA GLU A 450 11.03 -13.29 -5.26
C GLU A 450 9.83 -12.63 -5.95
N ALA A 451 10.10 -11.78 -6.95
CA ALA A 451 9.05 -11.10 -7.70
C ALA A 451 8.09 -12.10 -8.36
N GLY A 452 8.61 -13.22 -8.90
CA GLY A 452 7.82 -14.29 -9.48
C GLY A 452 6.95 -15.03 -8.46
N LEU A 453 7.49 -15.39 -7.29
CA LEU A 453 6.74 -16.05 -6.23
C LEU A 453 5.68 -15.13 -5.63
N SER A 454 6.04 -13.86 -5.41
CA SER A 454 5.14 -12.83 -4.87
C SER A 454 4.02 -12.50 -5.85
N PHE A 455 4.31 -12.41 -7.15
CA PHE A 455 3.31 -12.27 -8.21
C PHE A 455 2.29 -13.42 -8.25
N LEU A 456 2.72 -14.62 -7.84
CA LEU A 456 1.87 -15.81 -7.74
C LEU A 456 1.13 -15.92 -6.40
N GLY A 457 1.26 -14.93 -5.51
CA GLY A 457 0.55 -14.88 -4.23
C GLY A 457 1.16 -15.77 -3.14
N LEU A 458 2.45 -16.09 -3.22
CA LEU A 458 3.14 -16.95 -2.25
C LEU A 458 3.92 -16.16 -1.17
N THR A 459 3.70 -14.86 -1.08
CA THR A 459 4.24 -13.99 -0.03
C THR A 459 3.12 -13.52 0.91
N ASP A 460 3.51 -12.97 2.06
CA ASP A 460 2.57 -12.34 2.99
C ASP A 460 1.80 -11.21 2.27
N PRO A 461 0.45 -11.18 2.34
CA PRO A 461 -0.35 -10.16 1.69
C PRO A 461 -0.22 -8.76 2.30
N GLU A 462 0.33 -8.64 3.51
CA GLU A 462 0.58 -7.35 4.19
C GLU A 462 1.94 -6.74 3.81
N ASP A 463 2.85 -7.53 3.24
CA ASP A 463 4.19 -7.07 2.84
C ASP A 463 4.17 -6.38 1.46
N PRO A 464 4.50 -5.08 1.35
CA PRO A 464 4.45 -4.33 0.11
C PRO A 464 5.67 -4.60 -0.79
N SER A 465 5.79 -5.78 -1.39
CA SER A 465 6.85 -6.10 -2.36
C SER A 465 6.46 -5.70 -3.80
N TRP A 466 7.43 -5.46 -4.68
CA TRP A 466 7.13 -5.12 -6.08
C TRP A 466 6.41 -6.25 -6.81
N GLY A 467 6.73 -7.51 -6.50
CA GLY A 467 5.98 -8.66 -7.00
C GLY A 467 4.53 -8.67 -6.50
N ARG A 468 4.29 -8.20 -5.27
CA ARG A 468 2.96 -8.15 -4.65
C ARG A 468 2.10 -7.09 -5.33
N MET A 469 2.67 -5.90 -5.57
CA MET A 469 2.01 -4.83 -6.33
C MET A 469 1.54 -5.33 -7.71
N LEU A 470 2.39 -6.10 -8.40
CA LEU A 470 2.03 -6.71 -9.69
C LEU A 470 0.94 -7.79 -9.55
N ALA A 471 0.97 -8.58 -8.47
CA ALA A 471 -0.06 -9.59 -8.17
C ALA A 471 -1.43 -8.93 -7.96
N ASP A 472 -1.44 -7.84 -7.19
CA ASP A 472 -2.64 -7.07 -6.85
C ASP A 472 -3.19 -6.33 -8.08
N ALA A 473 -2.32 -5.74 -8.90
CA ALA A 473 -2.73 -5.17 -10.18
C ALA A 473 -3.35 -6.21 -11.12
N ARG A 474 -2.78 -7.43 -11.19
CA ARG A 474 -3.35 -8.52 -11.99
C ARG A 474 -4.70 -8.99 -11.47
N SER A 475 -4.78 -9.29 -10.17
CA SER A 475 -5.98 -9.88 -9.56
C SER A 475 -7.12 -8.86 -9.42
N GLY A 476 -6.79 -7.59 -9.17
CA GLY A 476 -7.74 -6.50 -9.06
C GLY A 476 -8.23 -5.93 -10.40
N GLY A 477 -7.76 -6.43 -11.54
CA GLY A 477 -8.24 -5.99 -12.85
C GLY A 477 -7.66 -4.66 -13.38
N ALA A 478 -6.46 -4.26 -12.94
CA ALA A 478 -5.82 -3.00 -13.36
C ALA A 478 -5.70 -2.84 -14.88
N PHE A 479 -5.53 -3.96 -15.61
CA PHE A 479 -5.49 -3.96 -17.08
C PHE A 479 -6.84 -3.57 -17.71
N SER A 480 -7.95 -3.99 -17.10
CA SER A 480 -9.30 -3.70 -17.58
C SER A 480 -9.73 -2.28 -17.22
N THR A 481 -9.25 -1.74 -16.10
CA THR A 481 -9.56 -0.37 -15.64
C THR A 481 -8.63 0.69 -16.22
N GLY A 482 -7.61 0.30 -16.99
CA GLY A 482 -6.63 1.24 -17.56
C GLY A 482 -5.60 1.78 -16.54
N ALA A 483 -5.53 1.20 -15.34
CA ALA A 483 -4.61 1.60 -14.28
C ALA A 483 -3.17 1.12 -14.55
N TRP A 484 -2.54 1.64 -15.59
CA TRP A 484 -1.22 1.20 -16.04
C TRP A 484 -0.09 1.54 -15.05
N TRP A 485 -0.25 2.57 -14.22
CA TRP A 485 0.78 3.05 -13.29
C TRP A 485 1.14 2.00 -12.22
N VAL A 486 0.15 1.26 -11.70
CA VAL A 486 0.39 0.18 -10.72
C VAL A 486 1.09 -1.03 -11.31
N VAL A 487 1.23 -1.12 -12.63
CA VAL A 487 1.98 -2.18 -13.33
C VAL A 487 3.36 -1.67 -13.77
N LEU A 488 3.40 -0.51 -14.40
CA LEU A 488 4.61 0.02 -15.02
C LEU A 488 5.70 0.31 -13.99
N PHE A 489 5.37 1.03 -12.91
CA PHE A 489 6.37 1.45 -11.92
C PHE A 489 7.05 0.28 -11.19
N PRO A 490 6.35 -0.70 -10.59
CA PRO A 490 7.03 -1.84 -9.96
C PRO A 490 7.83 -2.69 -10.97
N GLY A 491 7.34 -2.84 -12.21
CA GLY A 491 8.10 -3.50 -13.28
C GLY A 491 9.40 -2.76 -13.63
N LEU A 492 9.36 -1.43 -13.73
CA LEU A 492 10.55 -0.60 -13.93
C LEU A 492 11.52 -0.70 -12.76
N MET A 493 11.03 -0.75 -11.52
CA MET A 493 11.90 -0.88 -10.35
C MET A 493 12.66 -2.22 -10.33
N ILE A 494 11.97 -3.33 -10.58
CA ILE A 494 12.60 -4.67 -10.67
C ILE A 494 13.67 -4.68 -11.77
N THR A 495 13.35 -4.13 -12.95
CA THR A 495 14.27 -4.14 -14.11
C THR A 495 15.47 -3.25 -13.89
N LEU A 496 15.30 -2.03 -13.37
CA LEU A 496 16.40 -1.11 -13.08
C LEU A 496 17.32 -1.64 -11.99
N LEU A 497 16.76 -2.22 -10.91
CA LEU A 497 17.57 -2.83 -9.86
C LEU A 497 18.36 -4.03 -10.40
N SER A 498 17.71 -4.89 -11.18
CA SER A 498 18.35 -6.05 -11.81
C SER A 498 19.49 -5.63 -12.73
N LEU A 499 19.25 -4.64 -13.60
CA LEU A 499 20.27 -4.07 -14.49
C LEU A 499 21.45 -3.49 -13.72
N ALA A 500 21.19 -2.80 -12.60
CA ALA A 500 22.24 -2.23 -11.77
C ALA A 500 23.19 -3.31 -11.25
N PHE A 501 22.66 -4.40 -10.68
CA PHE A 501 23.46 -5.55 -10.26
C PHE A 501 24.16 -6.24 -11.43
N THR A 502 23.50 -6.40 -12.58
CA THR A 502 24.13 -6.97 -13.79
C THR A 502 25.31 -6.13 -14.28
N PHE A 503 25.18 -4.81 -14.33
CA PHE A 503 26.26 -3.91 -14.74
C PHE A 503 27.46 -3.96 -13.78
N VAL A 504 27.19 -4.00 -12.49
CA VAL A 504 28.23 -4.17 -11.47
C VAL A 504 28.92 -5.51 -11.63
N GLY A 505 28.16 -6.60 -11.77
CA GLY A 505 28.70 -7.95 -11.93
C GLY A 505 29.52 -8.15 -13.20
N HIS A 506 29.06 -7.63 -14.33
CA HIS A 506 29.79 -7.72 -15.58
C HIS A 506 31.13 -6.95 -15.51
N THR A 507 31.12 -5.76 -14.90
CA THR A 507 32.34 -4.98 -14.70
C THR A 507 33.29 -5.65 -13.72
N LEU A 508 32.76 -6.26 -12.65
CA LEU A 508 33.55 -7.07 -11.72
C LEU A 508 34.26 -8.19 -12.46
N ASP A 509 33.55 -8.96 -13.30
CA ASP A 509 34.15 -10.03 -14.08
C ASP A 509 35.27 -9.53 -15.01
N GLN A 510 35.06 -8.41 -15.71
CA GLN A 510 36.08 -7.81 -16.58
C GLN A 510 37.36 -7.38 -15.84
N VAL A 511 37.21 -6.76 -14.67
CA VAL A 511 38.34 -6.26 -13.87
C VAL A 511 39.08 -7.42 -13.21
N LEU A 512 38.36 -8.46 -12.80
CA LEU A 512 38.87 -9.57 -12.01
C LEU A 512 39.39 -10.74 -12.86
N ASN A 513 38.98 -10.84 -14.12
CA ASN A 513 39.39 -11.91 -15.03
C ASN A 513 40.64 -11.51 -15.86
N PRO A 514 41.82 -12.09 -15.57
CA PRO A 514 43.06 -11.73 -16.26
C PRO A 514 43.06 -12.08 -17.75
N ARG A 515 42.21 -13.01 -18.22
CA ARG A 515 42.15 -13.43 -19.63
C ARG A 515 41.45 -12.41 -20.54
N LEU A 516 40.65 -11.50 -19.98
CA LEU A 516 39.94 -10.46 -20.75
C LEU A 516 40.77 -9.19 -20.96
N ARG A 517 41.96 -9.08 -20.35
CA ARG A 517 42.87 -7.93 -20.48
C ARG A 517 43.80 -7.98 -21.70
N GLU A 518 43.92 -9.12 -22.39
CA GLU A 518 44.87 -9.32 -23.51
C GLU A 518 44.26 -9.15 -24.92
N ARG A 519 43.07 -8.54 -25.03
CA ARG A 519 42.49 -8.13 -26.32
C ARG A 519 42.10 -6.67 -26.24
#